data_AF-Q17LZ6-F1
#
_entry.id   AF-Q17LZ6-F1
#
_cell.length_a   1.000
_cell.length_b   1.000
_cell.length_c   1.000
_cell.angle_alpha   90.00
_cell.angle_beta   90.00
_cell.angle_gamma   90.00
#
_symmetry.space_group_name_H-M   'P 1'
#
loop_
_entity.id
_entity.type
_entity.pdbx_description
1 polymer ?
#
loop_
_entity_poly.entity_id
_entity_poly.type
_entity_poly.pdbx_seq_one_letter_code
_entity_poly.pdbx_strand_id
1 'polypeptide(L)'
;MWISAACLILALSFTSTSHVLGLDHYFSYKEFDSYFHECGEYFEVPNCTLDEYTANAFPDDPEVRRLIHCTMVIFKGWQDGLGVVESVMSDFFNPAPEDTCYADRTRDCIQNSQAPCDSNSTLAYKAFQCYFRQYGNLNQSRQFMPYTLREEQVLIETAIAIVNVPKDELVNYSNGILLDQPHFADVIYVVFVRGGFYDVVQGLSLDNLYTQCGKPELLTAETQQCVDAATSAWDGKSRKDLVYAYFVNCLQNVITFAQRIQEVATYLVAVPPSPCPPAPSTPCPTTTTTTTTTPPPPSTVPPCYNVRN
;
A
#
# COMPACT_ATOMS: atom_id res chain seq x y z
N MET A 1 49.44 48.73 12.70
CA MET A 1 48.04 48.26 12.81
C MET A 1 47.77 47.40 11.58
N TRP A 2 48.25 46.15 11.61
CA TRP A 2 47.52 44.93 11.99
C TRP A 2 46.43 44.58 10.98
N ILE A 3 46.86 43.79 10.00
CA ILE A 3 46.06 42.99 9.08
C ILE A 3 45.39 41.90 9.93
N SER A 4 44.07 41.76 9.86
CA SER A 4 43.38 40.56 10.34
C SER A 4 42.72 39.87 9.17
N ALA A 5 43.30 38.71 8.86
CA ALA A 5 42.84 37.71 7.92
C ALA A 5 41.67 36.90 8.51
N ALA A 6 41.10 36.06 7.63
CA ALA A 6 40.25 34.91 7.90
C ALA A 6 38.73 35.16 8.01
N CYS A 7 38.03 34.92 6.90
CA CYS A 7 36.75 34.23 6.91
C CYS A 7 36.53 33.57 5.54
N LEU A 8 37.13 32.39 5.36
CA LEU A 8 36.81 31.48 4.26
C LEU A 8 36.89 30.06 4.83
N ILE A 9 35.83 29.67 5.53
CA ILE A 9 35.58 28.28 5.88
C ILE A 9 34.74 27.73 4.73
N LEU A 10 35.39 27.09 3.76
CA LEU A 10 34.74 26.15 2.85
C LEU A 10 34.35 24.93 3.67
N ALA A 11 33.13 24.93 4.22
CA ALA A 11 32.51 23.71 4.71
C ALA A 11 32.19 22.84 3.49
N LEU A 12 33.09 21.91 3.18
CA LEU A 12 32.78 20.77 2.32
C LEU A 12 31.75 19.93 3.07
N SER A 13 30.46 20.22 2.84
CA SER A 13 29.39 19.31 3.18
C SER A 13 29.62 18.04 2.38
N PHE A 14 30.09 17.00 3.06
CA PHE A 14 29.83 15.63 2.62
C PHE A 14 28.31 15.48 2.66
N THR A 15 27.65 15.74 1.52
CA THR A 15 26.36 15.10 1.25
C THR A 15 26.67 13.62 1.12
N SER A 16 26.62 12.91 2.26
CA SER A 16 26.47 11.47 2.26
C SER A 16 25.14 11.19 1.59
N THR A 17 25.15 11.08 0.25
CA THR A 17 24.05 10.46 -0.46
C THR A 17 24.11 9.00 -0.09
N SER A 18 23.41 8.66 0.99
CA SER A 18 23.03 7.29 1.30
C SER A 18 22.13 6.83 0.17
N HIS A 19 22.73 6.38 -0.94
CA HIS A 19 22.08 5.46 -1.84
C HIS A 19 21.97 4.14 -1.08
N VAL A 20 20.97 4.05 -0.19
CA VAL A 20 20.44 2.75 0.18
C VAL A 20 20.06 2.10 -1.14
N LEU A 21 20.58 0.90 -1.40
CA LEU A 21 20.06 -0.04 -2.39
C LEU A 21 18.60 -0.32 -2.01
N GLY A 22 17.71 0.65 -2.25
CA GLY A 22 16.32 0.59 -1.87
C GLY A 22 15.65 -0.39 -2.80
N LEU A 23 15.27 -1.55 -2.25
CA LEU A 23 14.21 -2.34 -2.86
C LEU A 23 13.05 -1.38 -3.11
N ASP A 24 12.43 -1.47 -4.29
CA ASP A 24 11.23 -0.72 -4.59
C ASP A 24 10.13 -1.19 -3.62
N HIS A 25 9.81 -0.37 -2.61
CA HIS A 25 8.83 -0.68 -1.58
C HIS A 25 7.54 0.12 -1.86
N TYR A 26 6.39 -0.49 -1.61
CA TYR A 26 5.05 0.11 -1.74
C TYR A 26 4.62 0.90 -0.49
N PHE A 27 5.57 1.21 0.40
CA PHE A 27 5.34 2.06 1.55
C PHE A 27 6.34 3.21 1.57
N SER A 28 5.97 4.28 2.26
CA SER A 28 6.87 5.38 2.54
C SER A 28 6.65 5.90 3.94
N TYR A 29 7.63 6.65 4.43
CA TYR A 29 7.59 7.32 5.72
C TYR A 29 7.79 8.80 5.49
N LYS A 30 6.86 9.64 5.97
CA LYS A 30 6.91 11.07 5.69
C LYS A 30 6.26 11.91 6.78
N GLU A 31 6.82 13.09 7.00
CA GLU A 31 6.34 14.08 7.98
C GLU A 31 5.08 14.80 7.47
N PHE A 32 4.21 15.24 8.39
CA PHE A 32 3.02 16.03 8.06
C PHE A 32 3.38 17.27 7.22
N ASP A 33 4.39 18.01 7.66
CA ASP A 33 4.86 19.24 7.03
C ASP A 33 5.23 19.04 5.56
N SER A 34 5.88 17.93 5.25
CA SER A 34 6.25 17.59 3.88
C SER A 34 5.03 17.28 2.98
N TYR A 35 3.92 16.77 3.53
CA TYR A 35 2.67 16.64 2.78
C TYR A 35 1.99 17.99 2.57
N PHE A 36 2.03 18.85 3.59
CA PHE A 36 1.45 20.19 3.53
C PHE A 36 2.15 21.06 2.46
N HIS A 37 3.48 21.00 2.40
CA HIS A 37 4.26 21.70 1.38
C HIS A 37 4.03 21.14 -0.04
N GLU A 38 3.88 19.83 -0.24
CA GLU A 38 3.51 19.27 -1.55
C GLU A 38 2.15 19.76 -2.02
N CYS A 39 1.16 19.85 -1.12
CA CYS A 39 -0.12 20.44 -1.45
C CYS A 39 0.00 21.93 -1.79
N GLY A 40 0.93 22.64 -1.14
CA GLY A 40 1.33 23.99 -1.52
C GLY A 40 1.81 24.07 -2.97
N GLU A 41 2.66 23.14 -3.40
CA GLU A 41 3.10 23.06 -4.80
C GLU A 41 1.92 22.82 -5.76
N TYR A 42 1.01 21.90 -5.43
CA TYR A 42 -0.16 21.60 -6.28
C TYR A 42 -1.14 22.76 -6.41
N PHE A 43 -1.25 23.60 -5.38
CA PHE A 43 -2.10 24.80 -5.40
C PHE A 43 -1.34 26.09 -5.66
N GLU A 44 -0.05 26.01 -6.02
CA GLU A 44 0.83 27.14 -6.32
C GLU A 44 0.92 28.17 -5.16
N VAL A 45 0.88 27.70 -3.91
CA VAL A 45 1.02 28.51 -2.69
C VAL A 45 2.50 28.60 -2.30
N PRO A 46 3.09 29.80 -2.18
CA PRO A 46 4.50 29.96 -1.80
C PRO A 46 4.82 29.40 -0.41
N ASN A 47 5.99 28.80 -0.24
CA ASN A 47 6.44 28.24 1.05
C ASN A 47 6.37 29.24 2.22
N CYS A 48 6.70 30.52 2.00
CA CYS A 48 6.60 31.52 3.07
C CYS A 48 5.17 31.75 3.57
N THR A 49 4.17 31.57 2.70
CA THR A 49 2.75 31.64 3.07
C THR A 49 2.33 30.40 3.85
N LEU A 50 2.83 29.22 3.44
CA LEU A 50 2.60 27.96 4.17
C LEU A 50 3.20 28.01 5.58
N ASP A 51 4.43 28.53 5.71
CA ASP A 51 5.09 28.75 6.99
C ASP A 51 4.26 29.67 7.89
N GLU A 52 3.67 30.73 7.32
CA GLU A 52 2.77 31.63 8.03
C GLU A 52 1.48 30.93 8.48
N TYR A 53 0.89 30.06 7.66
CA TYR A 53 -0.27 29.26 8.05
C TYR A 53 0.05 28.32 9.20
N THR A 54 1.18 27.63 9.16
CA THR A 54 1.64 26.75 10.25
C THR A 54 1.89 27.56 11.53
N ALA A 55 2.57 28.70 11.44
CA ALA A 55 2.84 29.58 12.57
C ALA A 55 1.55 30.14 13.22
N ASN A 56 0.51 30.36 12.41
CA ASN A 56 -0.80 30.82 12.85
C ASN A 56 -1.78 29.68 13.18
N ALA A 57 -1.27 28.46 13.40
CA ALA A 57 -2.06 27.29 13.79
C ALA A 57 -3.20 26.95 12.81
N PHE A 58 -2.90 27.07 11.51
CA PHE A 58 -3.79 26.74 10.39
C PHE A 58 -5.11 27.54 10.46
N PRO A 59 -5.09 28.85 10.17
CA PRO A 59 -6.26 29.72 10.32
C PRO A 59 -7.46 29.24 9.47
N ASP A 60 -8.67 29.64 9.89
CA ASP A 60 -9.90 29.24 9.21
C ASP A 60 -10.16 30.08 7.95
N ASP A 61 -9.42 29.78 6.90
CA ASP A 61 -9.59 30.38 5.58
C ASP A 61 -9.81 29.34 4.47
N PRO A 62 -10.42 29.73 3.33
CA PRO A 62 -10.72 28.79 2.25
C PRO A 62 -9.48 28.13 1.62
N GLU A 63 -8.31 28.76 1.66
CA GLU A 63 -7.07 28.21 1.08
C GLU A 63 -6.47 27.13 2.00
N VAL A 64 -6.33 27.42 3.29
CA VAL A 64 -5.91 26.49 4.34
C VAL A 64 -6.85 25.29 4.40
N ARG A 65 -8.18 25.48 4.29
CA ARG A 65 -9.12 24.35 4.23
C ARG A 65 -8.82 23.40 3.07
N ARG A 66 -8.45 23.92 1.89
CA ARG A 66 -8.07 23.10 0.73
C ARG A 66 -6.71 22.44 0.91
N LEU A 67 -5.73 23.16 1.46
CA LEU A 67 -4.40 22.62 1.74
C LEU A 67 -4.46 21.47 2.75
N ILE A 68 -5.19 21.65 3.86
CA ILE A 68 -5.39 20.60 4.87
C ILE A 68 -6.14 19.39 4.30
N HIS A 69 -7.20 19.61 3.53
CA HIS A 69 -7.92 18.53 2.85
C HIS A 69 -7.01 17.73 1.91
N CYS A 70 -6.27 18.42 1.04
CA CYS A 70 -5.28 17.78 0.18
C CYS A 70 -4.26 16.97 0.99
N THR A 71 -3.72 17.55 2.06
CA THR A 71 -2.72 16.92 2.93
C THR A 71 -3.28 15.60 3.47
N MET A 72 -4.46 15.64 4.08
CA MET A 72 -5.13 14.46 4.65
C MET A 72 -5.52 13.41 3.60
N VAL A 73 -5.88 13.81 2.39
CA VAL A 73 -6.18 12.89 1.28
C VAL A 73 -4.91 12.20 0.79
N ILE A 74 -3.78 12.92 0.72
CA ILE A 74 -2.51 12.33 0.28
C ILE A 74 -2.07 11.27 1.29
N PHE A 75 -1.92 11.63 2.57
CA PHE A 75 -1.46 10.67 3.59
C PHE A 75 -2.52 9.65 4.02
N LYS A 76 -3.74 9.70 3.45
CA LYS A 76 -4.86 8.77 3.69
C LYS A 76 -5.54 8.89 5.06
N GLY A 77 -5.34 10.01 5.76
CA GLY A 77 -6.09 10.33 6.98
C GLY A 77 -7.54 10.78 6.74
N TRP A 78 -7.90 11.06 5.48
CA TRP A 78 -9.25 11.45 5.08
C TRP A 78 -9.68 10.73 3.80
N GLN A 79 -10.92 10.24 3.81
CA GLN A 79 -11.57 9.68 2.63
C GLN A 79 -12.87 10.43 2.35
N ASP A 80 -12.96 11.04 1.16
CA ASP A 80 -14.15 11.78 0.75
C ASP A 80 -15.42 10.89 0.81
N GLY A 81 -16.47 11.43 1.42
CA GLY A 81 -17.73 10.73 1.65
C GLY A 81 -17.75 9.75 2.85
N LEU A 82 -16.59 9.32 3.37
CA LEU A 82 -16.50 8.48 4.58
C LEU A 82 -15.99 9.22 5.81
N GLY A 83 -15.12 10.22 5.61
CA GLY A 83 -14.56 11.06 6.66
C GLY A 83 -13.17 10.64 7.12
N VAL A 84 -12.91 10.80 8.42
CA VAL A 84 -11.61 10.54 9.04
C VAL A 84 -11.27 9.05 9.04
N VAL A 85 -10.02 8.73 8.70
CA VAL A 85 -9.41 7.42 8.95
C VAL A 85 -8.56 7.52 10.21
N GLU A 86 -9.15 7.14 11.34
CA GLU A 86 -8.57 7.39 12.67
C GLU A 86 -7.21 6.71 12.87
N SER A 87 -7.05 5.46 12.40
CA SER A 87 -5.80 4.70 12.53
C SER A 87 -4.61 5.34 11.79
N VAL A 88 -4.88 6.25 10.86
CA VAL A 88 -3.86 6.99 10.12
C VAL A 88 -3.66 8.38 10.71
N MET A 89 -4.76 9.06 11.04
CA MET A 89 -4.69 10.37 11.67
C MET A 89 -3.95 10.34 13.00
N SER A 90 -4.11 9.28 13.79
CA SER A 90 -3.45 9.14 15.10
C SER A 90 -1.92 9.27 15.02
N ASP A 91 -1.30 8.73 13.99
CA ASP A 91 0.17 8.66 13.87
C ASP A 91 0.80 10.06 13.76
N PHE A 92 0.04 11.02 13.22
CA PHE A 92 0.47 12.40 13.04
C PHE A 92 0.27 13.27 14.29
N PHE A 93 -0.20 12.72 15.41
CA PHE A 93 -0.41 13.47 16.64
C PHE A 93 0.09 12.71 17.88
N ASN A 94 0.77 13.43 18.77
CA ASN A 94 1.24 12.90 20.05
C ASN A 94 0.37 13.46 21.19
N PRO A 95 -0.44 12.64 21.85
CA PRO A 95 -1.19 13.07 23.03
C PRO A 95 -0.25 13.38 24.20
N ALA A 96 -0.73 14.17 25.16
CA ALA A 96 0.01 14.36 26.41
C ALA A 96 0.07 13.02 27.17
N PRO A 97 1.22 12.64 27.77
CA PRO A 97 1.38 11.32 28.41
C PRO A 97 0.34 10.99 29.49
N GLU A 98 -0.17 12.01 30.17
CA GLU A 98 -1.19 11.91 31.22
C GLU A 98 -2.63 12.03 30.73
N ASP A 99 -2.87 12.44 29.48
CA ASP A 99 -4.21 12.54 28.93
C ASP A 99 -4.64 11.17 28.41
N THR A 100 -5.65 10.57 29.04
CA THR A 100 -6.24 9.30 28.61
C THR A 100 -7.54 9.48 27.83
N CYS A 101 -8.04 10.72 27.73
CA CYS A 101 -9.35 11.03 27.16
C CYS A 101 -9.26 11.76 25.81
N TYR A 102 -8.04 11.98 25.29
CA TYR A 102 -7.80 12.71 24.05
C TYR A 102 -8.58 12.15 22.85
N ALA A 103 -8.65 10.81 22.72
CA ALA A 103 -9.29 10.16 21.59
C ALA A 103 -10.81 10.40 21.61
N ASP A 104 -11.46 10.12 22.74
CA ASP A 104 -12.91 10.33 22.90
C ASP A 104 -13.29 11.80 22.73
N ARG A 105 -12.53 12.73 23.34
CA ARG A 105 -12.72 14.16 23.18
C ARG A 105 -12.55 14.63 21.73
N THR A 106 -11.62 14.03 21.00
CA THR A 106 -11.42 14.32 19.57
C THR A 106 -12.60 13.83 18.73
N ARG A 107 -13.08 12.59 18.96
CA ARG A 107 -14.26 12.05 18.27
C ARG A 107 -15.50 12.89 18.53
N ASP A 108 -15.73 13.27 19.78
CA ASP A 108 -16.84 14.15 20.17
C ASP A 108 -16.73 15.52 19.47
N CYS A 109 -15.54 16.12 19.42
CA CYS A 109 -15.32 17.36 18.68
C CYS A 109 -15.67 17.20 17.19
N ILE A 110 -15.21 16.11 16.55
CA ILE A 110 -15.47 15.86 15.13
C ILE A 110 -16.97 15.75 14.88
N GLN A 111 -17.70 14.98 15.68
CA GLN A 111 -19.14 14.81 15.54
C GLN A 111 -19.91 16.12 15.72
N ASN A 112 -19.52 16.94 16.69
CA ASN A 112 -20.20 18.21 17.00
C ASN A 112 -19.83 19.37 16.07
N SER A 113 -18.75 19.25 15.30
CA SER A 113 -18.28 20.32 14.40
C SER A 113 -18.99 20.36 13.04
N GLN A 114 -19.64 19.26 12.64
CA GLN A 114 -20.19 19.09 11.29
C GLN A 114 -21.49 19.86 11.10
N ALA A 115 -21.62 20.55 9.97
CA ALA A 115 -22.86 21.21 9.57
C ALA A 115 -23.42 20.57 8.28
N PRO A 116 -24.76 20.57 8.10
CA PRO A 116 -25.35 20.20 6.83
C PRO A 116 -24.75 21.02 5.69
N CYS A 117 -24.47 20.36 4.56
CA CYS A 117 -23.92 20.96 3.34
C CYS A 117 -22.45 21.45 3.41
N ASP A 118 -21.69 21.12 4.46
CA ASP A 118 -20.24 21.33 4.44
C ASP A 118 -19.59 20.57 3.29
N SER A 119 -18.64 21.21 2.59
CA SER A 119 -17.81 20.54 1.59
C SER A 119 -16.86 19.54 2.25
N ASN A 120 -16.37 18.55 1.50
CA ASN A 120 -15.31 17.64 2.00
C ASN A 120 -14.10 18.41 2.54
N SER A 121 -13.71 19.51 1.89
CA SER A 121 -12.60 20.34 2.37
C SER A 121 -12.87 21.00 3.71
N THR A 122 -14.12 21.43 3.95
CA THR A 122 -14.54 22.04 5.22
C THR A 122 -14.64 20.98 6.31
N LEU A 123 -15.19 19.80 6.00
CA LEU A 123 -15.28 18.69 6.94
C LEU A 123 -13.90 18.17 7.35
N ALA A 124 -12.98 17.98 6.40
CA ALA A 124 -11.61 17.57 6.67
C ALA A 124 -10.86 18.59 7.54
N TYR A 125 -10.98 19.88 7.20
CA TYR A 125 -10.37 20.95 8.00
C TYR A 125 -10.91 20.97 9.45
N LYS A 126 -12.23 20.85 9.63
CA LYS A 126 -12.84 20.78 10.97
C LYS A 126 -12.34 19.57 11.75
N ALA A 127 -12.24 18.42 11.09
CA ALA A 127 -11.68 17.22 11.71
C ALA A 127 -10.22 17.40 12.12
N PHE A 128 -9.38 17.94 11.23
CA PHE A 128 -7.99 18.29 11.54
C PHE A 128 -7.89 19.25 12.73
N GLN A 129 -8.71 20.31 12.77
CA GLN A 129 -8.74 21.24 13.89
C GLN A 129 -9.15 20.56 15.21
N CYS A 130 -10.03 19.56 15.17
CA CYS A 130 -10.33 18.75 16.35
C CYS A 130 -9.12 17.94 16.80
N TYR A 131 -8.37 17.30 15.90
CA TYR A 131 -7.12 16.63 16.28
C TYR A 131 -6.10 17.61 16.86
N PHE A 132 -5.89 18.73 16.17
CA PHE A 132 -4.93 19.76 16.57
C PHE A 132 -5.22 20.38 17.95
N ARG A 133 -6.50 20.45 18.34
CA ARG A 133 -6.91 21.06 19.63
C ARG A 133 -7.17 20.05 20.74
N GLN A 134 -7.59 18.84 20.39
CA GLN A 134 -8.09 17.86 21.35
C GLN A 134 -7.23 16.60 21.45
N TYR A 135 -6.53 16.21 20.39
CA TYR A 135 -5.76 14.96 20.39
C TYR A 135 -4.37 15.18 20.99
N GLY A 136 -3.64 16.19 20.52
CA GLY A 136 -2.28 16.46 20.99
C GLY A 136 -1.47 17.31 20.02
N ASN A 137 -0.15 17.30 20.18
CA ASN A 137 0.76 18.06 19.32
C ASN A 137 1.02 17.32 18.01
N LEU A 138 1.18 18.05 16.90
CA LEU A 138 1.61 17.46 15.63
C LEU A 138 2.94 16.72 15.79
N ASN A 139 2.97 15.47 15.32
CA ASN A 139 4.17 14.64 15.30
C ASN A 139 5.11 15.14 14.20
N GLN A 140 6.31 15.54 14.59
CA GLN A 140 7.36 16.01 13.68
C GLN A 140 8.15 14.86 13.04
N SER A 141 7.91 13.62 13.49
CA SER A 141 8.57 12.43 12.95
C SER A 141 7.87 11.96 11.69
N ARG A 142 8.59 11.19 10.87
CA ARG A 142 8.03 10.52 9.71
C ARG A 142 7.04 9.43 10.13
N GLN A 143 5.83 9.47 9.57
CA GLN A 143 4.79 8.46 9.82
C GLN A 143 4.65 7.53 8.63
N PHE A 144 4.27 6.28 8.92
CA PHE A 144 3.98 5.28 7.91
C PHE A 144 2.81 5.73 7.03
N MET A 145 2.97 5.61 5.72
CA MET A 145 1.92 5.90 4.75
C MET A 145 1.24 4.60 4.33
N PRO A 146 -0.04 4.38 4.68
CA PRO A 146 -0.76 3.20 4.22
C PRO A 146 -1.08 3.31 2.73
N TYR A 147 -1.21 2.16 2.09
CA TYR A 147 -1.64 2.08 0.71
C TYR A 147 -3.18 2.09 0.58
N THR A 148 -3.66 2.53 -0.58
CA THR A 148 -5.04 2.35 -1.03
C THR A 148 -5.30 0.91 -1.46
N LEU A 149 -6.59 0.55 -1.59
CA LEU A 149 -6.99 -0.77 -2.11
C LEU A 149 -6.42 -1.08 -3.51
N ARG A 150 -6.19 -0.05 -4.33
CA ARG A 150 -5.62 -0.22 -5.67
C ARG A 150 -4.12 -0.49 -5.60
N GLU A 151 -3.40 0.25 -4.77
CA GLU A 151 -1.98 0.02 -4.53
C GLU A 151 -1.74 -1.36 -3.88
N GLU A 152 -2.62 -1.79 -2.97
CA GLU A 152 -2.61 -3.16 -2.42
C GLU A 152 -2.74 -4.22 -3.51
N GLN A 153 -3.70 -4.06 -4.42
CA GLN A 153 -3.88 -4.98 -5.55
C GLN A 153 -2.58 -5.07 -6.36
N VAL A 154 -1.97 -3.93 -6.70
CA VAL A 154 -0.72 -3.92 -7.47
C VAL A 154 0.43 -4.54 -6.69
N LEU A 155 0.52 -4.30 -5.38
CA LEU A 155 1.49 -4.94 -4.48
C LEU A 155 1.36 -6.47 -4.51
N ILE A 156 0.13 -6.99 -4.40
CA ILE A 156 -0.14 -8.43 -4.42
C ILE A 156 0.13 -9.03 -5.80
N GLU A 157 -0.31 -8.39 -6.89
CA GLU A 157 -0.01 -8.81 -8.27
C GLU A 157 1.51 -8.89 -8.49
N THR A 158 2.23 -7.88 -8.02
CA THR A 158 3.70 -7.83 -8.08
C THR A 158 4.33 -8.94 -7.26
N ALA A 159 3.83 -9.21 -6.03
CA ALA A 159 4.35 -10.29 -5.19
C ALA A 159 4.16 -11.66 -5.85
N ILE A 160 2.97 -11.93 -6.41
CA ILE A 160 2.67 -13.14 -7.17
C ILE A 160 3.63 -13.30 -8.36
N ALA A 161 3.88 -12.22 -9.10
CA ALA A 161 4.80 -12.22 -10.23
C ALA A 161 6.26 -12.44 -9.81
N ILE A 162 6.72 -11.80 -8.73
CA ILE A 162 8.09 -11.96 -8.17
C ILE A 162 8.34 -13.40 -7.74
N VAL A 163 7.37 -13.99 -7.04
CA VAL A 163 7.43 -15.39 -6.57
C VAL A 163 7.25 -16.38 -7.73
N ASN A 164 6.73 -15.91 -8.87
CA ASN A 164 6.43 -16.71 -10.05
C ASN A 164 5.47 -17.87 -9.72
N VAL A 165 4.36 -17.53 -9.06
CA VAL A 165 3.35 -18.52 -8.64
C VAL A 165 2.75 -19.21 -9.87
N PRO A 166 2.77 -20.56 -9.94
CA PRO A 166 2.19 -21.30 -11.04
C PRO A 166 0.67 -21.06 -11.20
N LYS A 167 0.18 -21.15 -12.44
CA LYS A 167 -1.24 -20.88 -12.75
C LYS A 167 -2.21 -21.85 -12.04
N ASP A 168 -1.85 -23.11 -11.91
CA ASP A 168 -2.61 -24.12 -11.18
C ASP A 168 -2.70 -23.79 -9.68
N GLU A 169 -1.63 -23.29 -9.09
CA GLU A 169 -1.65 -22.77 -7.71
C GLU A 169 -2.50 -21.49 -7.60
N LEU A 170 -2.46 -20.58 -8.58
CA LEU A 170 -3.37 -19.42 -8.61
C LEU A 170 -4.85 -19.80 -8.71
N VAL A 171 -5.18 -20.92 -9.38
CA VAL A 171 -6.54 -21.47 -9.36
C VAL A 171 -6.90 -21.91 -7.94
N ASN A 172 -5.99 -22.58 -7.21
CA ASN A 172 -6.23 -22.92 -5.81
C ASN A 172 -6.43 -21.66 -4.95
N TYR A 173 -5.61 -20.62 -5.17
CA TYR A 173 -5.75 -19.34 -4.46
C TYR A 173 -7.13 -18.73 -4.69
N SER A 174 -7.60 -18.70 -5.94
CA SER A 174 -8.92 -18.17 -6.32
C SER A 174 -10.08 -18.93 -5.64
N ASN A 175 -9.88 -20.21 -5.34
CA ASN A 175 -10.85 -21.06 -4.65
C ASN A 175 -10.73 -21.00 -3.11
N GLY A 176 -9.89 -20.12 -2.57
CA GLY A 176 -9.69 -19.97 -1.13
C GLY A 176 -8.74 -21.00 -0.50
N ILE A 177 -8.03 -21.78 -1.31
CA ILE A 177 -7.05 -22.77 -0.86
C ILE A 177 -5.67 -22.15 -1.02
N LEU A 178 -5.24 -21.33 -0.05
CA LEU A 178 -4.01 -20.55 -0.13
C LEU A 178 -2.92 -21.04 0.83
N LEU A 179 -3.24 -21.22 2.11
CA LEU A 179 -2.23 -21.36 3.18
C LEU A 179 -1.31 -22.57 3.00
N ASP A 180 -1.86 -23.70 2.57
CA ASP A 180 -1.13 -24.96 2.37
C ASP A 180 -0.40 -25.03 1.02
N GLN A 181 -0.48 -23.98 0.21
CA GLN A 181 0.13 -23.99 -1.11
C GLN A 181 1.62 -23.67 -1.05
N PRO A 182 2.45 -24.28 -1.92
CA PRO A 182 3.90 -24.20 -1.81
C PRO A 182 4.50 -22.79 -1.82
N HIS A 183 3.90 -21.85 -2.54
CA HIS A 183 4.46 -20.50 -2.71
C HIS A 183 3.79 -19.46 -1.81
N PHE A 184 2.82 -19.82 -0.97
CA PHE A 184 2.08 -18.84 -0.18
C PHE A 184 2.97 -18.14 0.86
N ALA A 185 3.87 -18.89 1.52
CA ALA A 185 4.83 -18.32 2.46
C ALA A 185 5.76 -17.29 1.79
N ASP A 186 6.17 -17.52 0.53
CA ASP A 186 6.94 -16.57 -0.26
C ASP A 186 6.12 -15.32 -0.62
N VAL A 187 4.87 -15.51 -1.06
CA VAL A 187 3.98 -14.38 -1.43
C VAL A 187 3.73 -13.48 -0.23
N ILE A 188 3.33 -14.05 0.91
CA ILE A 188 3.03 -13.25 2.11
C ILE A 188 4.28 -12.54 2.65
N TYR A 189 5.44 -13.19 2.56
CA TYR A 189 6.71 -12.55 2.92
C TYR A 189 7.01 -11.33 2.03
N VAL A 190 6.86 -11.46 0.72
CA VAL A 190 7.07 -10.34 -0.21
C VAL A 190 6.06 -9.22 0.05
N VAL A 191 4.79 -9.53 0.29
CA VAL A 191 3.76 -8.54 0.65
C VAL A 191 4.14 -7.80 1.94
N PHE A 192 4.59 -8.51 2.98
CA PHE A 192 4.93 -7.88 4.26
C PHE A 192 6.18 -7.00 4.16
N VAL A 193 7.21 -7.43 3.43
CA VAL A 193 8.42 -6.64 3.22
C VAL A 193 8.16 -5.43 2.32
N ARG A 194 7.45 -5.61 1.21
CA ARG A 194 7.18 -4.51 0.27
C ARG A 194 6.08 -3.58 0.77
N GLY A 195 5.19 -4.03 1.63
CA GLY A 195 4.15 -3.22 2.28
C GLY A 195 4.61 -2.54 3.58
N GLY A 196 5.81 -2.84 4.07
CA GLY A 196 6.39 -2.21 5.26
C GLY A 196 5.93 -2.81 6.58
N PHE A 197 5.29 -3.97 6.57
CA PHE A 197 4.84 -4.65 7.79
C PHE A 197 5.94 -5.50 8.42
N TYR A 198 7.00 -5.80 7.68
CA TYR A 198 8.16 -6.56 8.18
C TYR A 198 9.47 -5.94 7.72
N ASP A 199 10.33 -5.62 8.68
CA ASP A 199 11.72 -5.22 8.44
C ASP A 199 12.68 -6.34 8.87
N VAL A 200 13.78 -6.52 8.12
CA VAL A 200 14.71 -7.63 8.35
C VAL A 200 15.55 -7.49 9.63
N VAL A 201 15.59 -6.27 10.19
CA VAL A 201 16.30 -5.94 11.44
C VAL A 201 15.32 -5.79 12.59
N GLN A 202 14.22 -5.04 12.39
CA GLN A 202 13.25 -4.71 13.44
C GLN A 202 12.16 -5.77 13.63
N GLY A 203 11.90 -6.60 12.62
CA GLY A 203 10.85 -7.62 12.66
C GLY A 203 9.49 -7.09 12.21
N LEU A 204 8.42 -7.71 12.71
CA LEU A 204 7.04 -7.35 12.37
C LEU A 204 6.64 -6.04 13.04
N SER A 205 6.05 -5.11 12.29
CA SER A 205 5.45 -3.88 12.81
C SER A 205 3.94 -4.04 12.93
N LEU A 206 3.45 -4.21 14.17
CA LEU A 206 2.01 -4.20 14.47
C LEU A 206 1.42 -2.79 14.31
N ASP A 207 2.20 -1.75 14.58
CA ASP A 207 1.78 -0.36 14.39
C ASP A 207 1.47 -0.07 12.92
N ASN A 208 2.37 -0.41 11.99
CA ASN A 208 2.10 -0.21 10.56
C ASN A 208 0.89 -1.03 10.07
N LEU A 209 0.70 -2.24 10.60
CA LEU A 209 -0.49 -3.04 10.32
C LEU A 209 -1.76 -2.37 10.87
N TYR A 210 -1.69 -1.78 12.05
CA TYR A 210 -2.80 -1.02 12.62
C TYR A 210 -3.13 0.20 11.76
N THR A 211 -2.13 0.98 11.35
CA THR A 211 -2.31 2.11 10.45
C THR A 211 -2.99 1.69 9.15
N GLN A 212 -2.54 0.58 8.54
CA GLN A 212 -3.11 0.07 7.29
C GLN A 212 -4.52 -0.50 7.42
N CYS A 213 -4.82 -1.23 8.50
CA CYS A 213 -6.04 -2.04 8.61
C CYS A 213 -7.10 -1.46 9.56
N GLY A 214 -6.72 -0.54 10.45
CA GLY A 214 -7.59 0.05 11.46
C GLY A 214 -8.16 -0.96 12.47
N LYS A 215 -7.45 -2.06 12.73
CA LYS A 215 -7.91 -3.17 13.59
C LYS A 215 -7.32 -3.03 14.99
N PRO A 216 -8.10 -2.63 16.01
CA PRO A 216 -7.58 -2.42 17.37
C PRO A 216 -7.01 -3.70 17.99
N GLU A 217 -7.44 -4.88 17.54
CA GLU A 217 -6.90 -6.18 17.95
C GLU A 217 -5.39 -6.30 17.70
N LEU A 218 -4.85 -5.55 16.73
CA LEU A 218 -3.41 -5.50 16.45
C LEU A 218 -2.59 -4.84 17.56
N LEU A 219 -3.20 -3.95 18.35
CA LEU A 219 -2.54 -3.21 19.43
C LEU A 219 -2.72 -3.88 20.81
N THR A 220 -3.32 -5.08 20.84
CA THR A 220 -3.58 -5.81 22.08
C THR A 220 -2.34 -6.53 22.59
N ALA A 221 -2.27 -6.73 23.91
CA ALA A 221 -1.19 -7.49 24.53
C ALA A 221 -1.18 -8.95 24.06
N GLU A 222 -2.35 -9.50 23.75
CA GLU A 222 -2.53 -10.85 23.23
C GLU A 222 -1.87 -11.03 21.87
N THR A 223 -2.09 -10.10 20.93
CA THR A 223 -1.43 -10.13 19.61
C THR A 223 0.08 -9.97 19.75
N GLN A 224 0.56 -9.04 20.59
CA GLN A 224 1.99 -8.88 20.85
C GLN A 224 2.62 -10.17 21.41
N GLN A 225 1.98 -10.80 22.41
CA GLN A 225 2.46 -12.06 22.98
C GLN A 225 2.51 -13.19 21.95
N CYS A 226 1.55 -13.26 21.03
CA CYS A 226 1.56 -14.23 19.95
C CYS A 226 2.77 -14.03 19.01
N VAL A 227 3.05 -12.78 18.63
CA VAL A 227 4.21 -12.42 17.80
C VAL A 227 5.52 -12.72 18.51
N ASP A 228 5.63 -12.40 19.80
CA ASP A 228 6.82 -12.69 20.62
C ASP A 228 7.06 -14.21 20.74
N ALA A 229 6.00 -15.00 20.92
CA ALA A 229 6.07 -16.45 20.98
C ALA A 229 6.52 -17.06 19.64
N ALA A 230 5.98 -16.59 18.52
CA ALA A 230 6.41 -17.02 17.19
C ALA A 230 7.89 -16.68 16.92
N THR A 231 8.31 -15.48 17.34
CA THR A 231 9.72 -15.04 17.24
C THR A 231 10.64 -15.89 18.09
N SER A 232 10.23 -16.21 19.33
CA SER A 232 11.01 -17.03 20.26
C SER A 232 11.14 -18.48 19.82
N ALA A 233 10.14 -19.01 19.10
CA ALA A 233 10.14 -20.36 18.55
C ALA A 233 10.94 -20.49 17.23
N TRP A 234 11.37 -19.37 16.64
CA TRP A 234 12.06 -19.36 15.36
C TRP A 234 13.49 -19.91 15.45
N ASP A 235 13.86 -20.77 14.52
CA ASP A 235 15.18 -21.42 14.48
C ASP A 235 16.27 -20.57 13.77
N GLY A 236 15.91 -19.37 13.32
CA GLY A 236 16.83 -18.43 12.66
C GLY A 236 17.12 -18.73 11.19
N LYS A 237 16.51 -19.77 10.59
CA LYS A 237 16.89 -20.21 9.22
C LYS A 237 16.13 -19.51 8.10
N SER A 238 14.80 -19.45 8.21
CA SER A 238 13.95 -18.89 7.16
C SER A 238 13.07 -17.77 7.71
N ARG A 239 13.28 -16.53 7.20
CA ARG A 239 12.42 -15.39 7.54
C ARG A 239 11.02 -15.51 6.91
N LYS A 240 10.90 -16.21 5.78
CA LYS A 240 9.62 -16.47 5.12
C LYS A 240 8.73 -17.33 6.01
N ASP A 241 9.31 -18.37 6.62
CA ASP A 241 8.62 -19.26 7.54
C ASP A 241 8.20 -18.52 8.81
N LEU A 242 9.05 -17.59 9.30
CA LEU A 242 8.71 -16.72 10.42
C LEU A 242 7.53 -15.79 10.11
N VAL A 243 7.56 -15.10 8.96
CA VAL A 243 6.45 -14.21 8.55
C VAL A 243 5.17 -15.01 8.30
N TYR A 244 5.28 -16.19 7.70
CA TYR A 244 4.15 -17.12 7.57
C TYR A 244 3.59 -17.53 8.94
N ALA A 245 4.45 -17.82 9.92
CA ALA A 245 4.03 -18.13 11.28
C ALA A 245 3.33 -16.94 11.96
N TYR A 246 3.82 -15.70 11.80
CA TYR A 246 3.10 -14.52 12.26
C TYR A 246 1.70 -14.44 11.64
N PHE A 247 1.63 -14.61 10.32
CA PHE A 247 0.38 -14.51 9.60
C PHE A 247 -0.63 -15.56 10.06
N VAL A 248 -0.26 -16.84 10.04
CA VAL A 248 -1.18 -17.94 10.37
C VAL A 248 -1.52 -17.98 11.86
N ASN A 249 -0.55 -17.78 12.75
CA ASN A 249 -0.82 -17.97 14.17
C ASN A 249 -1.48 -16.75 14.81
N CYS A 250 -1.16 -15.54 14.32
CA CYS A 250 -1.52 -14.30 15.02
C CYS A 250 -2.45 -13.39 14.21
N LEU A 251 -2.29 -13.31 12.89
CA LEU A 251 -2.88 -12.22 12.11
C LEU A 251 -4.05 -12.62 11.21
N GLN A 252 -4.13 -13.86 10.74
CA GLN A 252 -5.07 -14.27 9.67
C GLN A 252 -6.55 -14.04 10.02
N ASN A 253 -6.89 -14.01 11.30
CA ASN A 253 -8.25 -13.76 11.79
C ASN A 253 -8.50 -12.29 12.15
N VAL A 254 -7.48 -11.45 12.08
CA VAL A 254 -7.51 -10.02 12.41
C VAL A 254 -7.51 -9.16 11.13
N ILE A 255 -6.63 -9.51 10.17
CA ILE A 255 -6.45 -8.79 8.91
C ILE A 255 -6.94 -9.60 7.70
N THR A 256 -7.20 -8.94 6.58
CA THR A 256 -7.88 -9.54 5.43
C THR A 256 -6.95 -9.96 4.28
N PHE A 257 -5.63 -9.97 4.46
CA PHE A 257 -4.70 -10.22 3.36
C PHE A 257 -4.92 -11.55 2.61
N ALA A 258 -5.30 -12.64 3.28
CA ALA A 258 -5.64 -13.89 2.58
C ALA A 258 -6.82 -13.70 1.60
N GLN A 259 -7.86 -12.99 2.02
CA GLN A 259 -9.00 -12.66 1.16
C GLN A 259 -8.56 -11.77 -0.02
N ARG A 260 -7.70 -10.79 0.23
CA ARG A 260 -7.19 -9.88 -0.81
C ARG A 260 -6.32 -10.62 -1.84
N ILE A 261 -5.50 -11.57 -1.39
CA ILE A 261 -4.73 -12.45 -2.27
C ILE A 261 -5.66 -13.33 -3.11
N GLN A 262 -6.73 -13.88 -2.52
CA GLN A 262 -7.75 -14.64 -3.25
C GLN A 262 -8.45 -13.79 -4.32
N GLU A 263 -8.84 -12.55 -4.00
CA GLU A 263 -9.48 -11.62 -4.93
C GLU A 263 -8.56 -11.33 -6.13
N VAL A 264 -7.28 -11.08 -5.88
CA VAL A 264 -6.29 -10.85 -6.94
C VAL A 264 -6.05 -12.11 -7.78
N ALA A 265 -5.92 -13.27 -7.14
CA ALA A 265 -5.77 -14.54 -7.88
C ALA A 265 -6.97 -14.83 -8.78
N THR A 266 -8.19 -14.55 -8.30
CA THR A 266 -9.43 -14.67 -9.09
C THR A 266 -9.38 -13.78 -10.33
N TYR A 267 -8.92 -12.53 -10.18
CA TYR A 267 -8.73 -11.62 -11.31
C TYR A 267 -7.69 -12.15 -12.30
N LEU A 268 -6.51 -12.59 -11.83
CA LEU A 268 -5.42 -13.08 -12.68
C LEU A 268 -5.78 -14.36 -13.46
N VAL A 269 -6.57 -15.26 -12.87
CA VAL A 269 -7.03 -16.48 -13.54
C VAL A 269 -8.08 -16.18 -14.62
N ALA A 270 -8.91 -15.16 -14.43
CA ALA A 270 -9.96 -14.76 -15.37
C ALA A 270 -9.42 -14.05 -16.63
N VAL A 271 -8.21 -13.47 -16.56
CA VAL A 271 -7.59 -12.81 -17.72
C VAL A 271 -7.12 -13.86 -18.74
N PRO A 272 -7.58 -13.81 -20.00
CA PRO A 272 -7.09 -14.70 -21.05
C PRO A 272 -5.58 -14.49 -21.27
N PRO A 273 -4.81 -15.55 -21.55
CA PRO A 273 -3.41 -15.38 -21.90
C PRO A 273 -3.27 -14.45 -23.11
N SER A 274 -2.27 -13.56 -23.07
CA SER A 274 -1.94 -12.73 -24.23
C SER A 274 -1.70 -13.63 -25.45
N PRO A 275 -2.23 -13.28 -26.64
CA PRO A 275 -1.98 -14.08 -27.83
C PRO A 275 -0.48 -14.19 -28.07
N CYS A 276 0.01 -15.42 -28.28
CA CYS A 276 1.41 -15.66 -28.58
C CYS A 276 1.83 -14.79 -29.79
N PRO A 277 3.04 -14.21 -29.78
CA PRO A 277 3.59 -13.60 -30.98
C PRO A 277 3.57 -14.62 -32.13
N PRO A 278 3.15 -14.23 -33.35
CA PRO A 278 3.20 -15.14 -34.49
C PRO A 278 4.61 -15.68 -34.64
N ALA A 279 4.73 -17.01 -34.78
CA ALA A 279 6.02 -17.67 -34.98
C ALA A 279 6.78 -17.00 -36.14
N PRO A 280 8.11 -16.81 -36.04
CA PRO A 280 8.90 -16.29 -37.14
C PRO A 280 8.66 -17.15 -38.39
N SER A 281 8.09 -16.54 -39.43
CA SER A 281 7.84 -17.20 -40.71
C SER A 281 9.19 -17.56 -41.33
N THR A 282 9.63 -18.79 -41.09
CA THR A 282 10.77 -19.35 -41.80
C THR A 282 10.23 -19.85 -43.15
N PRO A 283 10.65 -19.29 -44.30
CA PRO A 283 10.14 -19.74 -45.58
C PRO A 283 10.67 -21.15 -45.88
N CYS A 284 9.76 -22.12 -46.01
CA CYS A 284 10.09 -23.48 -46.40
C CYS A 284 10.38 -23.53 -47.91
N PRO A 285 11.44 -24.23 -48.37
CA PRO A 285 11.84 -24.25 -49.77
C PRO A 285 10.82 -24.98 -50.65
N THR A 286 10.51 -24.39 -51.80
CA THR A 286 9.56 -24.89 -52.79
C THR A 286 10.13 -26.12 -53.50
N THR A 287 9.54 -27.29 -53.28
CA THR A 287 9.79 -28.49 -54.09
C THR A 287 8.69 -28.60 -55.14
N THR A 288 9.06 -28.40 -56.41
CA THR A 288 8.20 -28.62 -57.58
C THR A 288 8.03 -30.13 -57.80
N THR A 289 6.80 -30.65 -57.72
CA THR A 289 6.51 -32.06 -58.04
C THR A 289 5.47 -32.15 -59.16
N THR A 290 5.89 -32.80 -60.24
CA THR A 290 5.18 -33.09 -61.49
C THR A 290 4.00 -34.04 -61.28
N THR A 291 2.89 -33.73 -61.93
CA THR A 291 1.60 -34.45 -61.91
C THR A 291 1.68 -35.81 -62.61
N THR A 292 1.12 -36.87 -62.02
CA THR A 292 0.67 -38.07 -62.77
C THR A 292 -0.63 -38.58 -62.15
N THR A 293 -1.65 -38.65 -62.99
CA THR A 293 -3.06 -38.98 -62.69
C THR A 293 -3.33 -40.47 -62.75
N THR A 294 -4.01 -41.01 -61.73
CA THR A 294 -4.78 -42.26 -61.81
C THR A 294 -6.06 -42.15 -60.97
N PRO A 295 -7.23 -42.63 -61.42
CA PRO A 295 -8.53 -42.29 -60.83
C PRO A 295 -8.95 -43.24 -59.69
N PRO A 296 -9.78 -42.77 -58.73
CA PRO A 296 -10.29 -43.58 -57.64
C PRO A 296 -11.56 -44.39 -58.02
N PRO A 297 -11.84 -45.51 -57.32
CA PRO A 297 -13.06 -46.31 -57.51
C PRO A 297 -14.31 -45.66 -56.86
N PRO A 298 -15.54 -46.03 -57.28
CA PRO A 298 -16.74 -45.25 -57.00
C PRO A 298 -17.56 -45.72 -55.78
N SER A 299 -17.93 -44.72 -54.98
CA SER A 299 -19.27 -44.37 -54.46
C SER A 299 -20.13 -45.40 -53.71
N THR A 300 -20.47 -45.08 -52.46
CA THR A 300 -21.83 -45.23 -51.92
C THR A 300 -22.23 -44.01 -51.07
N VAL A 301 -23.25 -43.30 -51.55
CA VAL A 301 -24.02 -42.21 -50.90
C VAL A 301 -25.29 -42.86 -50.30
N PRO A 302 -25.82 -42.43 -49.12
CA PRO A 302 -26.95 -41.49 -49.09
C PRO A 302 -26.92 -40.45 -47.93
N PRO A 303 -27.81 -39.43 -47.95
CA PRO A 303 -27.47 -38.06 -47.56
C PRO A 303 -28.34 -37.42 -46.45
N CYS A 304 -27.98 -36.16 -46.14
CA CYS A 304 -28.78 -35.08 -45.50
C CYS A 304 -28.99 -35.19 -43.97
N TYR A 305 -28.94 -34.13 -43.14
CA TYR A 305 -29.25 -32.71 -43.30
C TYR A 305 -28.44 -31.85 -42.31
N ASN A 306 -28.09 -30.62 -42.71
CA ASN A 306 -27.82 -29.51 -41.80
C ASN A 306 -29.15 -28.83 -41.44
N VAL A 307 -29.38 -28.55 -40.15
CA VAL A 307 -30.34 -27.53 -39.73
C VAL A 307 -29.72 -26.70 -38.61
N ARG A 308 -29.74 -25.39 -38.84
CA ARG A 308 -29.44 -24.30 -37.91
C ARG A 308 -30.23 -24.45 -36.60
N ASN A 309 -29.60 -24.06 -35.49
CA ASN A 309 -29.95 -22.82 -34.77
C ASN A 309 -28.71 -22.30 -34.07
#